data_AF-A0A3A8LCJ3-F1
#
_entry.id   AF-A0A3A8LCJ3-F1
#
_cell.length_a   1.000
_cell.length_b   1.000
_cell.length_c   1.000
_cell.angle_alpha   90.00
_cell.angle_beta   90.00
_cell.angle_gamma   90.00
#
_symmetry.space_group_name_H-M   'P 1'
#
loop_
_entity.id
_entity.type
_entity.pdbx_description
1 polymer ?
#
loop_
_entity_poly.entity_id
_entity_poly.type
_entity_poly.pdbx_seq_one_letter_code
_entity_poly.pdbx_strand_id
1 'polypeptide(L)'
;MDATRVGRALLRARKLLPAREEKPPATTVDLTLPALSLPLERIALVVCVLSRERASELLEGLVDAEAGRALRHLERFAAMPSAQRQAKVAVEFGERADAANRLTALLESVPEALRREVFRRLPPYHRSRFPQLDGDAPTAEPAQVLVALAERRIREATR
;
A
#
# COMPACT_ATOMS: atom_id res chain seq x y z
N MET A 1 7.96 -29.49 -10.65
CA MET A 1 8.14 -28.48 -9.57
C MET A 1 7.16 -27.35 -9.81
N ASP A 2 6.12 -27.24 -8.97
CA ASP A 2 5.12 -26.18 -9.10
C ASP A 2 5.78 -24.81 -8.94
N ALA A 3 5.77 -24.03 -10.02
CA ALA A 3 6.25 -22.66 -9.96
C ALA A 3 5.25 -21.85 -9.09
N THR A 4 5.61 -21.62 -7.83
CA THR A 4 4.86 -20.72 -6.94
C THR A 4 4.69 -19.35 -7.63
N ARG A 5 3.63 -18.61 -7.30
CA ARG A 5 3.36 -17.26 -7.89
C ARG A 5 4.61 -16.38 -7.88
N VAL A 6 5.43 -16.52 -6.84
CA VAL A 6 6.67 -15.78 -6.61
C VAL A 6 7.80 -16.18 -7.59
N GLY A 7 8.03 -17.48 -7.81
CA GLY A 7 9.01 -17.94 -8.80
C GLY A 7 8.69 -17.45 -10.22
N ARG A 8 7.40 -17.32 -10.54
CA ARG A 8 6.94 -16.77 -11.83
C ARG A 8 7.11 -15.26 -11.94
N ALA A 9 6.88 -14.50 -10.87
CA ALA A 9 7.16 -13.06 -10.83
C ALA A 9 8.65 -12.77 -11.06
N LEU A 10 9.53 -13.56 -10.44
CA LEU A 10 10.99 -13.43 -10.56
C LEU A 10 11.49 -13.73 -11.98
N LEU A 11 10.97 -14.79 -12.61
CA LEU A 11 11.31 -15.13 -14.00
C LEU A 11 10.90 -14.02 -14.99
N ARG A 12 9.77 -13.34 -14.76
CA ARG A 12 9.33 -12.21 -15.60
C ARG A 12 10.17 -10.96 -15.37
N ALA A 13 10.41 -10.60 -14.12
CA ALA A 13 11.23 -9.44 -13.79
C ALA A 13 12.64 -9.56 -14.40
N ARG A 14 13.23 -10.77 -14.39
CA ARG A 14 14.50 -11.06 -15.08
C ARG A 14 14.42 -11.00 -16.62
N LYS A 15 13.25 -11.20 -17.23
CA LYS A 15 13.06 -11.08 -18.70
C LYS A 15 12.84 -9.63 -19.14
N LEU A 16 12.25 -8.79 -18.29
CA LEU A 16 11.95 -7.39 -18.63
C LEU A 16 13.21 -6.51 -18.61
N LEU A 17 14.14 -6.78 -17.70
CA LEU A 17 15.39 -5.99 -17.56
C LEU A 17 16.32 -6.05 -18.78
N PRO A 18 16.61 -7.21 -19.42
CA PRO A 18 17.45 -7.27 -20.62
C PRO A 18 16.73 -6.84 -21.89
N ALA A 19 15.39 -6.76 -21.92
CA ALA A 19 14.63 -6.34 -23.09
C ALA A 19 14.66 -4.81 -23.35
N ARG A 20 15.37 -4.05 -22.51
CA ARG A 20 15.38 -2.58 -22.51
C ARG A 20 16.70 -1.97 -23.00
N GLU A 21 17.45 -2.67 -23.85
CA GLU A 21 18.56 -2.05 -24.61
C GLU A 21 18.08 -1.04 -25.68
N GLU A 22 16.78 -0.73 -25.74
CA GLU A 22 16.26 0.31 -26.62
C GLU A 22 16.46 1.72 -26.02
N LYS A 23 17.26 2.49 -26.76
CA LYS A 23 17.67 3.88 -26.52
C LYS A 23 16.46 4.77 -26.16
N PRO A 24 16.50 5.52 -25.04
CA PRO A 24 15.36 6.35 -24.65
C PRO A 24 15.23 7.58 -25.57
N PRO A 25 14.02 7.97 -26.00
CA PRO A 25 13.79 9.29 -26.56
C PRO A 25 14.00 10.35 -25.49
N ALA A 26 14.78 11.38 -25.84
CA ALA A 26 15.14 12.48 -24.96
C ALA A 26 13.93 13.39 -24.70
N THR A 27 13.22 13.13 -23.61
CA THR A 27 12.34 14.13 -22.99
C THR A 27 12.64 14.19 -21.50
N THR A 28 13.80 14.76 -21.17
CA THR A 28 14.17 15.08 -19.79
C THR A 28 13.40 16.33 -19.38
N VAL A 29 12.21 16.14 -18.79
CA VAL A 29 11.65 17.16 -17.91
C VAL A 29 12.42 17.02 -16.59
N ASP A 30 13.34 17.95 -16.36
CA ASP A 30 14.18 17.99 -15.16
C ASP A 30 13.33 18.46 -13.96
N LEU A 31 12.47 17.57 -13.49
CA LEU A 31 11.81 17.71 -12.20
C LEU A 31 12.81 17.23 -11.14
N THR A 32 13.66 18.14 -10.67
CA THR A 32 14.43 17.94 -9.44
C THR A 32 13.48 17.96 -8.24
N LEU A 33 12.63 16.95 -8.15
CA LEU A 33 12.01 16.58 -6.89
C LEU A 33 13.15 16.19 -5.95
N PRO A 34 13.10 16.56 -4.66
CA PRO A 34 14.06 16.01 -3.69
C PRO A 34 14.07 14.51 -3.89
N ALA A 35 15.25 13.89 -3.95
CA ALA A 35 15.40 12.46 -4.23
C ALA A 35 14.66 11.65 -3.17
N LEU A 36 13.35 11.48 -3.36
CA LEU A 36 12.47 10.66 -2.56
C LEU A 36 12.95 9.26 -2.88
N SER A 37 13.82 8.73 -2.03
CA SER A 37 14.31 7.36 -2.17
C SER A 37 13.09 6.46 -2.22
N LEU A 38 12.80 5.90 -3.40
CA LEU A 38 11.66 5.03 -3.55
C LEU A 38 11.81 3.84 -2.59
N PRO A 39 10.72 3.40 -1.93
CA PRO A 39 10.78 2.27 -1.01
C PRO A 39 10.85 0.95 -1.81
N LEU A 40 11.98 0.71 -2.49
CA LEU A 40 12.17 -0.39 -3.45
C LEU A 40 11.90 -1.76 -2.84
N GLU A 41 12.21 -1.94 -1.56
CA GLU A 41 11.90 -3.16 -0.82
C GLU A 41 10.39 -3.40 -0.70
N ARG A 42 9.61 -2.34 -0.41
CA ARG A 42 8.15 -2.40 -0.34
C ARG A 42 7.54 -2.64 -1.72
N ILE A 43 8.07 -1.99 -2.75
CA ILE A 43 7.65 -2.23 -4.14
C ILE A 43 7.86 -3.71 -4.50
N ALA A 44 9.02 -4.27 -4.17
CA ALA A 44 9.31 -5.69 -4.40
C ALA A 44 8.40 -6.63 -3.59
N LEU A 45 8.03 -6.28 -2.35
CA LEU A 45 7.05 -7.05 -1.57
C LEU A 45 5.65 -7.02 -2.21
N VAL A 46 5.20 -5.86 -2.72
CA VAL A 46 3.93 -5.74 -3.44
C VAL A 46 3.94 -6.61 -4.69
N VAL A 47 5.01 -6.56 -5.47
CA VAL A 47 5.21 -7.43 -6.65
C VAL A 47 5.16 -8.91 -6.26
N CYS A 48 5.66 -9.27 -5.07
CA CYS A 48 5.64 -10.65 -4.57
C CYS A 48 4.23 -11.17 -4.24
N VAL A 49 3.27 -10.29 -3.91
CA VAL A 49 1.89 -10.67 -3.54
C VAL A 49 0.86 -10.44 -4.65
N LEU A 50 1.15 -9.56 -5.60
CA LEU A 50 0.25 -9.26 -6.73
C LEU A 50 0.15 -10.42 -7.74
N SER A 51 -0.95 -10.42 -8.50
CA SER A 51 -1.10 -11.30 -9.66
C SER A 51 -0.18 -10.88 -10.80
N ARG A 52 0.10 -11.84 -11.69
CA ARG A 52 1.10 -11.78 -12.77
C ARG A 52 1.06 -10.52 -13.63
N GLU A 53 -0.13 -9.99 -13.91
CA GLU A 53 -0.33 -8.88 -14.86
C GLU A 53 0.05 -7.54 -14.23
N ARG A 54 -0.30 -7.32 -12.97
CA ARG A 54 -0.05 -6.04 -12.27
C ARG A 54 1.37 -5.91 -11.73
N ALA A 55 2.08 -7.04 -11.64
CA ALA A 55 3.44 -7.11 -11.13
C ALA A 55 4.48 -6.48 -12.09
N SER A 56 4.28 -6.62 -13.41
CA SER A 56 5.19 -6.05 -14.41
C SER A 56 5.03 -4.52 -14.53
N GLU A 57 3.79 -4.04 -14.49
CA GLU A 57 3.48 -2.60 -14.55
C GLU A 57 4.21 -1.80 -13.46
N LEU A 58 4.33 -2.35 -12.24
CA LEU A 58 5.04 -1.71 -11.13
C LEU A 58 6.56 -1.64 -11.33
N LEU A 59 7.15 -2.59 -12.05
CA LEU A 59 8.59 -2.61 -12.32
C LEU A 59 8.94 -1.79 -13.56
N GLU A 60 8.05 -1.73 -14.55
CA GLU A 60 8.23 -0.95 -15.79
C GLU A 60 8.29 0.57 -15.53
N GLY A 61 7.61 1.04 -14.48
CA GLY A 61 7.66 2.43 -14.04
C GLY A 61 8.98 2.86 -13.38
N LEU A 62 9.90 1.93 -13.09
CA LEU A 62 11.19 2.23 -12.46
C LEU A 62 12.29 2.47 -13.51
N VAL A 63 13.25 3.32 -13.17
CA VAL A 63 14.53 3.42 -13.91
C VAL A 63 15.37 2.17 -13.68
N ASP A 64 16.26 1.83 -14.61
CA ASP A 64 16.91 0.50 -14.62
C ASP A 64 17.73 0.20 -13.38
N ALA A 65 18.41 1.22 -12.82
CA ALA A 65 19.16 1.07 -11.57
C ALA A 65 18.25 0.74 -10.37
N GLU A 66 17.03 1.27 -10.34
CA GLU A 66 16.02 1.00 -9.32
C GLU A 66 15.33 -0.33 -9.53
N ALA A 67 15.00 -0.66 -10.78
CA ALA A 67 14.43 -1.94 -11.16
C ALA A 67 15.38 -3.09 -10.80
N GLY A 68 16.68 -2.95 -11.08
CA GLY A 68 17.70 -3.91 -10.68
C GLY A 68 17.85 -4.06 -9.16
N ARG A 69 17.68 -2.96 -8.40
CA ARG A 69 17.63 -3.00 -6.92
C ARG A 69 16.37 -3.71 -6.41
N ALA A 70 15.20 -3.38 -6.95
CA ALA A 70 13.93 -4.02 -6.60
C ALA A 70 13.95 -5.54 -6.91
N LEU A 71 14.57 -5.94 -8.03
CA LEU A 71 14.75 -7.35 -8.38
C LEU A 71 15.52 -8.12 -7.30
N ARG A 72 16.61 -7.55 -6.76
CA ARG A 72 17.39 -8.20 -5.70
C ARG A 72 16.58 -8.42 -4.43
N HIS A 73 15.66 -7.51 -4.10
CA HIS A 73 14.72 -7.74 -2.99
C HIS A 73 13.71 -8.84 -3.32
N LEU A 74 13.17 -8.86 -4.54
CA LEU A 74 12.26 -9.90 -5.00
C LEU A 74 12.89 -11.31 -4.96
N GLU A 75 14.17 -11.42 -5.34
CA GLU A 75 14.95 -12.66 -5.24
C GLU A 75 15.07 -13.15 -3.78
N ARG A 76 15.37 -12.24 -2.85
CA ARG A 76 15.40 -12.57 -1.41
C ARG A 76 14.02 -13.04 -0.93
N PHE A 77 12.94 -12.38 -1.33
CA PHE A 77 11.58 -12.79 -0.94
C PHE A 77 11.17 -14.12 -1.56
N ALA A 78 11.55 -14.39 -2.80
CA ALA A 78 11.32 -15.67 -3.45
C ALA A 78 11.98 -16.83 -2.69
N ALA A 79 13.17 -16.61 -2.14
CA ALA A 79 13.89 -17.60 -1.35
C ALA A 79 13.30 -17.82 0.07
N MET A 80 12.49 -16.89 0.60
CA MET A 80 11.89 -17.05 1.92
C MET A 80 10.80 -18.15 1.95
N PRO A 81 10.59 -18.82 3.09
CA PRO A 81 9.38 -19.61 3.34
C PRO A 81 8.10 -18.76 3.22
N SER A 82 6.99 -19.40 2.83
CA SER A 82 5.71 -18.69 2.63
C SER A 82 5.24 -17.95 3.89
N ALA A 83 5.33 -18.59 5.06
CA ALA A 83 4.94 -17.97 6.33
C ALA A 83 5.75 -16.70 6.66
N GLN A 84 7.07 -16.73 6.42
CA GLN A 84 7.94 -15.57 6.65
C GLN A 84 7.62 -14.42 5.68
N ARG A 85 7.31 -14.73 4.41
CA ARG A 85 6.83 -13.71 3.46
C ARG A 85 5.52 -13.07 3.93
N GLN A 86 4.54 -13.88 4.33
CA GLN A 86 3.24 -13.37 4.79
C GLN A 86 3.41 -12.50 6.05
N ALA A 87 4.28 -12.91 6.98
CA ALA A 87 4.62 -12.11 8.16
C ALA A 87 5.24 -10.76 7.76
N LYS A 88 6.20 -10.75 6.82
CA LYS A 88 6.82 -9.50 6.36
C LYS A 88 5.82 -8.59 5.64
N VAL A 89 4.91 -9.14 4.85
CA VAL A 89 3.82 -8.38 4.22
C VAL A 89 2.89 -7.79 5.28
N ALA A 90 2.52 -8.56 6.31
CA ALA A 90 1.69 -8.10 7.40
C ALA A 90 2.36 -6.98 8.22
N VAL A 91 3.68 -7.05 8.44
CA VAL A 91 4.42 -5.99 9.13
C VAL A 91 4.49 -4.71 8.29
N GLU A 92 4.71 -4.83 6.98
CA GLU A 92 4.94 -3.68 6.11
C GLU A 92 3.65 -2.99 5.63
N PHE A 93 2.57 -3.75 5.44
CA PHE A 93 1.30 -3.29 4.87
C PHE A 93 0.08 -3.57 5.75
N GLY A 94 0.28 -4.19 6.91
CA GLY A 94 -0.77 -4.40 7.89
C GLY A 94 -1.08 -3.12 8.68
N GLU A 95 -1.81 -3.30 9.77
CA GLU A 95 -2.21 -2.19 10.62
C GLU A 95 -1.00 -1.59 11.33
N ARG A 96 -0.94 -0.26 11.38
CA ARG A 96 0.09 0.46 12.11
C ARG A 96 -0.03 0.20 13.61
N ALA A 97 1.09 0.06 14.30
CA ALA A 97 1.11 -0.11 15.75
C ALA A 97 0.45 1.05 16.51
N ASP A 98 0.51 2.28 15.97
CA ASP A 98 -0.07 3.49 16.54
C ASP A 98 -1.46 3.86 15.97
N ALA A 99 -2.08 2.96 15.20
CA ALA A 99 -3.37 3.20 14.55
C ALA A 99 -4.45 3.67 15.54
N ALA A 100 -4.44 3.10 16.74
CA ALA A 100 -5.31 3.49 17.85
C ALA A 100 -5.24 5.00 18.15
N ASN A 101 -4.03 5.49 18.41
CA ASN A 101 -3.78 6.87 18.81
C ASN A 101 -4.06 7.83 17.66
N ARG A 102 -3.73 7.43 16.43
CA ARG A 102 -4.02 8.19 15.21
C ARG A 102 -5.52 8.32 14.96
N LEU A 103 -6.29 7.26 15.20
CA LEU A 103 -7.75 7.30 15.08
C LEU A 103 -8.38 8.21 16.14
N THR A 104 -7.88 8.18 17.38
CA THR A 104 -8.31 9.11 18.44
C THR A 104 -8.05 10.56 18.02
N ALA A 105 -6.81 10.87 17.63
CA ALA A 105 -6.44 12.22 17.19
C ALA A 105 -7.24 12.68 15.96
N LEU A 106 -7.54 11.75 15.02
CA LEU A 106 -8.40 12.02 13.88
C LEU A 106 -9.81 12.41 14.35
N LEU A 107 -10.44 11.61 15.21
CA LEU A 107 -11.80 11.87 15.68
C LEU A 107 -11.87 13.18 16.46
N GLU A 108 -10.85 13.52 17.26
CA GLU A 108 -10.80 14.79 17.99
C GLU A 108 -10.68 16.01 17.07
N SER A 109 -9.94 15.89 15.96
CA SER A 109 -9.62 17.03 15.08
C SER A 109 -10.62 17.29 13.94
N VAL A 110 -11.42 16.30 13.54
CA VAL A 110 -12.34 16.46 12.41
C VAL A 110 -13.68 17.11 12.80
N PRO A 111 -14.35 17.80 11.86
CA PRO A 111 -15.71 18.31 12.08
C PRO A 111 -16.71 17.20 12.44
N GLU A 112 -17.74 17.53 13.22
CA GLU A 112 -18.73 16.58 13.74
C GLU A 112 -19.37 15.70 12.65
N ALA A 113 -19.73 16.29 11.50
CA ALA A 113 -20.30 15.53 10.38
C ALA A 113 -19.34 14.45 9.84
N LEU A 114 -18.03 14.74 9.78
CA LEU A 114 -17.02 13.76 9.35
C LEU A 114 -16.69 12.78 10.47
N ARG A 115 -16.66 13.23 11.73
CA ARG A 115 -16.45 12.39 12.92
C ARG A 115 -17.46 11.24 12.97
N ARG A 116 -18.75 11.56 12.78
CA ARG A 116 -19.84 10.58 12.75
C ARG A 116 -19.68 9.58 11.61
N GLU A 117 -19.36 10.06 10.40
CA GLU A 117 -19.17 9.16 9.26
C GLU A 117 -17.93 8.27 9.44
N VAL A 118 -16.83 8.80 9.97
CA VAL A 118 -15.65 8.01 10.35
C VAL A 118 -16.05 6.93 11.35
N PHE A 119 -16.73 7.29 12.43
CA PHE A 119 -17.18 6.32 13.45
C PHE A 119 -18.09 5.23 12.86
N ARG A 120 -19.07 5.61 12.03
CA ARG A 120 -19.99 4.69 11.33
C ARG A 120 -19.27 3.71 10.41
N ARG A 121 -18.10 4.09 9.86
CA ARG A 121 -17.29 3.27 8.95
C ARG A 121 -16.16 2.52 9.63
N LEU A 122 -15.86 2.83 10.90
CA LEU A 122 -14.84 2.09 11.64
C LEU A 122 -15.22 0.61 11.76
N PRO A 123 -14.24 -0.31 11.60
CA PRO A 123 -14.44 -1.71 11.94
C PRO A 123 -14.94 -1.88 13.38
N PRO A 124 -15.77 -2.90 13.68
CA PRO A 124 -16.35 -3.09 15.02
C PRO A 124 -15.31 -3.10 16.15
N TYR A 125 -14.14 -3.69 15.92
CA TYR A 125 -13.04 -3.73 16.88
C TYR A 125 -12.51 -2.33 17.28
N HIS A 126 -12.56 -1.35 16.38
CA HIS A 126 -12.16 0.02 16.68
C HIS A 126 -13.27 0.83 17.35
N ARG A 127 -14.54 0.53 17.06
CA ARG A 127 -15.69 1.26 17.65
C ARG A 127 -15.79 1.07 19.15
N SER A 128 -15.46 -0.11 19.66
CA SER A 128 -15.46 -0.40 21.11
C SER A 128 -14.58 0.53 21.93
N ARG A 129 -13.65 1.26 21.29
CA ARG A 129 -12.77 2.25 21.92
C ARG A 129 -13.37 3.65 22.00
N PHE A 130 -14.50 3.89 21.34
CA PHE A 130 -15.19 5.18 21.34
C PHE A 130 -16.68 5.01 21.69
N PRO A 131 -17.01 4.39 22.85
CA PRO A 131 -18.40 4.15 23.25
C PRO A 131 -19.23 5.44 23.38
N GLN A 132 -18.58 6.57 23.64
CA GLN A 132 -19.21 7.89 23.72
C GLN A 132 -19.79 8.39 22.37
N LEU A 133 -19.38 7.80 21.25
CA LEU A 133 -19.84 8.18 19.91
C LEU A 133 -20.97 7.27 19.39
N ASP A 134 -21.32 6.20 20.13
CA ASP A 134 -22.31 5.19 19.73
C ASP A 134 -23.78 5.65 19.87
N GLY A 135 -24.01 6.94 20.16
CA GLY A 135 -25.32 7.49 20.52
C GLY A 135 -26.02 8.35 19.46
N ASP A 136 -25.34 8.81 18.42
CA ASP A 136 -25.92 9.74 17.42
C ASP A 136 -26.07 9.06 16.05
N ALA A 137 -27.23 8.45 15.82
CA ALA A 137 -27.63 7.97 14.49
C ALA A 137 -28.41 9.08 13.76
N PRO A 138 -27.80 9.86 12.84
CA PRO A 138 -28.57 10.70 11.94
C PRO A 138 -29.38 9.84 10.97
N THR A 139 -30.66 10.18 10.80
CA THR A 139 -31.65 9.46 9.99
C THR A 139 -31.46 9.64 8.48
N ALA A 140 -30.62 10.59 8.06
CA ALA A 140 -30.40 10.92 6.65
C ALA A 140 -29.16 10.22 6.08
N GLU A 141 -29.26 9.77 4.82
CA GLU A 141 -28.12 9.23 4.10
C GLU A 141 -27.03 10.31 3.93
N PRO A 142 -25.77 10.02 4.30
CA PRO A 142 -24.69 10.98 4.16
C PRO A 142 -24.29 11.14 2.70
N ALA A 143 -23.86 12.35 2.35
CA ALA A 143 -23.31 12.65 1.03
C ALA A 143 -22.13 11.71 0.69
N GLN A 144 -22.10 11.18 -0.53
CA GLN A 144 -21.07 10.22 -0.98
C GLN A 144 -19.64 10.75 -0.82
N VAL A 145 -19.45 12.06 -0.91
CA VAL A 145 -18.13 12.70 -0.71
C VAL A 145 -17.63 12.53 0.74
N LEU A 146 -18.53 12.66 1.73
CA LEU A 146 -18.17 12.47 3.14
C LEU A 146 -17.82 11.01 3.43
N VAL A 147 -18.54 10.08 2.83
CA VAL A 147 -18.25 8.64 2.90
C VAL A 147 -16.83 8.36 2.38
N ALA A 148 -16.53 8.80 1.16
CA ALA A 148 -15.24 8.55 0.54
C ALA A 148 -14.08 9.20 1.34
N LEU A 149 -14.32 10.39 1.89
CA LEU A 149 -13.36 11.08 2.74
C LEU A 149 -13.11 10.32 4.04
N ALA A 150 -14.16 9.85 4.71
CA ALA A 150 -14.05 9.07 5.94
C ALA A 150 -13.24 7.79 5.73
N GLU A 151 -13.56 7.01 4.69
CA GLU A 151 -12.84 5.78 4.37
C GLU A 151 -11.37 6.03 4.03
N ARG A 152 -11.07 7.12 3.33
CA ARG A 152 -9.70 7.54 3.07
C ARG A 152 -8.96 7.85 4.37
N ARG A 153 -9.56 8.65 5.26
CA ARG A 153 -8.95 9.02 6.54
C ARG A 153 -8.74 7.82 7.47
N ILE A 154 -9.68 6.88 7.51
CA ILE A 154 -9.52 5.63 8.26
C ILE A 154 -8.32 4.85 7.73
N ARG A 155 -8.19 4.71 6.40
CA ARG A 155 -7.03 4.02 5.79
C ARG A 155 -5.71 4.71 6.13
N GLU A 156 -5.63 6.03 5.98
CA GLU A 156 -4.42 6.82 6.31
C GLU A 156 -4.05 6.78 7.82
N ALA A 157 -5.04 6.62 8.69
CA ALA A 157 -4.82 6.48 10.12
C ALA A 157 -4.33 5.07 10.49
N THR A 158 -4.79 4.05 9.77
CA THR A 158 -4.57 2.63 10.11
C THR A 158 -3.45 1.95 9.30
N ARG A 159 -3.02 2.52 8.18
CA ARG A 159 -1.99 1.96 7.27
C ARG A 159 -1.00 3.06 6.86
#